data_AF-A0A1W1BRV1-F1
#
_entry.id   AF-A0A1W1BRV1-F1
#
_cell.length_a   1.000
_cell.length_b   1.000
_cell.length_c   1.000
_cell.angle_alpha   90.00
_cell.angle_beta   90.00
_cell.angle_gamma   90.00
#
_symmetry.space_group_name_H-M   'P 1'
#
loop_
_entity.id
_entity.type
_entity.pdbx_description
1 polymer ?
#
loop_
_entity_poly.entity_id
_entity_poly.type
_entity_poly.pdbx_seq_one_letter_code
_entity_poly.pdbx_strand_id
1 'polypeptide(L)'
;MTWKKDEEITELINNNSTKQRSRVTITRWRNKSRYPNYEEVREIEKNLGVPFDVLYRDVNFDELIEELQKQLKEVKKMKIEQKVRQEITKA
;
A
#
# COMPACT_ATOMS: atom_id res chain seq x y z
N MET A 1 8.06 23.86 2.88
CA MET A 1 7.38 23.33 1.68
C MET A 1 6.29 22.38 2.14
N THR A 2 5.03 22.74 1.96
CA THR A 2 3.87 21.96 2.42
C THR A 2 3.57 20.89 1.38
N TRP A 3 3.78 19.61 1.73
CA TRP A 3 3.47 18.50 0.83
C TRP A 3 1.95 18.27 0.86
N LYS A 4 1.30 18.23 -0.32
CA LYS A 4 -0.16 18.02 -0.41
C LYS A 4 -0.58 16.70 0.26
N LYS A 5 0.24 15.66 0.11
CA LYS A 5 0.04 14.36 0.77
C LYS A 5 0.09 14.42 2.30
N ASP A 6 0.77 15.38 2.92
CA ASP A 6 0.72 15.52 4.40
C ASP A 6 -0.71 15.86 4.87
N GLU A 7 -1.50 16.57 4.05
CA GLU A 7 -2.89 16.92 4.35
C GLU A 7 -3.81 15.69 4.21
N GLU A 8 -3.71 14.99 3.09
CA GLU A 8 -4.46 13.76 2.81
C GLU A 8 -4.18 12.66 3.87
N ILE A 9 -2.92 12.47 4.26
CA ILE A 9 -2.54 11.52 5.31
C ILE A 9 -3.10 11.98 6.67
N THR A 10 -3.13 13.29 6.94
CA THR A 10 -3.70 13.83 8.18
C THR A 10 -5.20 13.51 8.27
N GLU A 11 -5.95 13.77 7.20
CA GLU A 11 -7.38 13.45 7.12
C GLU A 11 -7.61 11.94 7.26
N LEU A 12 -6.84 11.13 6.53
CA LEU A 12 -6.96 9.67 6.59
C LEU A 12 -6.76 9.13 8.00
N ILE A 13 -5.72 9.58 8.70
CA ILE A 13 -5.43 9.15 10.08
C ILE A 13 -6.49 9.64 11.05
N ASN A 14 -6.95 10.88 10.91
CA ASN A 14 -7.93 11.49 11.81
C ASN A 14 -9.34 10.91 11.63
N ASN A 15 -9.68 10.44 10.43
CA ASN A 15 -10.95 9.75 10.17
C ASN A 15 -10.96 8.32 10.74
N ASN A 16 -9.79 7.71 10.91
CA ASN A 16 -9.64 6.32 11.31
C ASN A 16 -8.97 6.17 12.68
N SER A 17 -8.96 7.20 13.52
CA SER A 17 -8.42 7.08 14.87
C SER A 17 -9.12 7.99 15.86
N THR A 18 -9.10 7.58 17.13
CA THR A 18 -9.72 8.30 18.24
C THR A 18 -9.01 9.60 18.59
N LYS A 19 -7.71 9.71 18.28
CA LYS A 19 -6.89 10.89 18.57
C LYS A 19 -6.73 11.76 17.32
N GLN A 20 -6.91 13.06 17.47
CA GLN A 20 -6.70 14.01 16.36
C GLN A 20 -5.22 14.42 16.29
N ARG A 21 -4.64 14.36 15.09
CA ARG A 21 -3.25 14.74 14.81
C ARG A 21 -3.23 15.98 13.95
N SER A 22 -2.34 16.90 14.30
CA SER A 22 -2.09 18.07 13.47
C SER A 22 -1.28 17.69 12.23
N ARG A 23 -1.45 18.44 11.14
CA ARG A 23 -0.62 18.30 9.94
C ARG A 23 0.88 18.42 10.25
N VAL A 24 1.25 19.28 11.19
CA VAL A 24 2.65 19.45 11.64
C VAL A 24 3.20 18.16 12.25
N THR A 25 2.38 17.41 12.99
CA THR A 25 2.74 16.11 13.53
C THR A 25 3.05 15.12 12.41
N ILE A 26 2.17 15.02 11.41
CA ILE A 26 2.36 14.13 10.24
C ILE A 26 3.60 14.51 9.44
N THR A 27 3.85 15.80 9.21
CA THR A 27 5.08 16.25 8.55
C THR A 27 6.34 15.85 9.33
N ARG A 28 6.30 15.88 10.66
CA ARG A 28 7.43 15.43 11.51
C ARG A 28 7.64 13.91 11.42
N TRP A 29 6.56 13.14 11.33
CA TRP A 29 6.59 11.69 11.13
C TRP A 29 7.25 11.36 9.80
N ARG A 30 6.77 11.97 8.71
CA ARG A 30 7.34 11.82 7.35
C ARG A 30 8.83 12.14 7.30
N ASN A 31 9.23 13.27 7.89
CA ASN A 31 10.62 13.72 7.88
C ASN A 31 11.50 13.01 8.91
N LYS A 32 10.96 12.02 9.63
CA LYS A 32 11.63 11.26 10.70
C LYS A 32 12.23 12.14 11.82
N SER A 33 11.77 13.38 11.96
CA SER A 33 12.25 14.30 13.01
C SER A 33 11.62 13.99 14.37
N ARG A 34 10.43 13.38 14.36
CA ARG A 34 9.81 12.76 15.51
C ARG A 34 8.92 11.64 14.97
N TYR A 35 9.21 10.40 15.31
CA TYR A 35 8.41 9.26 14.85
C TYR A 35 7.28 8.98 15.85
N PRO A 36 6.10 8.48 15.42
CA PRO A 36 5.07 8.03 16.36
C PRO A 36 5.59 6.92 17.27
N ASN A 37 5.01 6.79 18.45
CA ASN A 37 5.35 5.68 19.32
C ASN A 37 4.76 4.36 18.78
N TYR A 38 5.24 3.23 19.31
CA TYR A 38 4.84 1.92 18.80
C TYR A 38 3.33 1.63 18.95
N GLU A 39 2.70 2.10 20.02
CA GLU A 39 1.26 1.91 20.24
C GLU A 39 0.45 2.70 19.21
N GLU A 40 0.86 3.93 18.90
CA GLU A 40 0.24 4.77 17.87
C GLU A 40 0.39 4.13 16.49
N VAL A 41 1.56 3.60 16.15
CA VAL A 41 1.76 2.87 14.89
C VAL A 41 0.80 1.70 14.80
N ARG A 42 0.73 0.85 15.83
CA ARG A 42 -0.18 -0.31 15.82
C ARG A 42 -1.65 0.07 15.75
N GLU A 43 -2.06 1.15 16.42
CA GLU A 43 -3.44 1.66 16.31
C GLU A 43 -3.76 2.06 14.86
N ILE A 44 -2.87 2.85 14.24
CA ILE A 44 -3.07 3.34 12.87
C ILE A 44 -3.09 2.18 11.87
N GLU A 45 -2.15 1.24 11.97
CA GLU A 45 -2.10 0.05 11.11
C GLU A 45 -3.35 -0.82 11.24
N LYS A 46 -3.82 -1.02 12.47
CA LYS A 46 -5.03 -1.80 12.75
C LYS A 46 -6.27 -1.15 12.12
N ASN A 47 -6.39 0.18 12.22
CA ASN A 47 -7.58 0.88 11.75
C ASN A 47 -7.58 1.10 10.24
N LEU A 48 -6.41 1.33 9.63
CA LEU A 48 -6.29 1.52 8.19
C LEU A 48 -6.14 0.20 7.41
N GLY A 49 -5.74 -0.89 8.08
CA GLY A 49 -5.52 -2.19 7.45
C GLY A 49 -4.29 -2.23 6.53
N VAL A 50 -3.40 -1.25 6.63
CA VAL A 50 -2.16 -1.16 5.84
C VAL A 50 -0.98 -0.79 6.76
N PRO A 51 0.26 -1.22 6.42
CA PRO A 51 1.44 -0.86 7.20
C PRO A 51 1.67 0.65 7.22
N PHE A 52 2.08 1.19 8.37
CA PHE A 52 2.22 2.64 8.58
C PHE A 52 3.25 3.26 7.63
N ASP A 53 4.34 2.54 7.35
CA ASP A 53 5.40 3.00 6.45
C ASP A 53 4.95 3.17 5.00
N VAL A 54 3.84 2.56 4.59
CA VAL A 54 3.30 2.70 3.24
C VAL A 54 2.61 4.04 3.06
N LEU A 55 2.16 4.69 4.13
CA LEU A 55 1.46 5.99 4.07
C LEU A 55 2.30 7.08 3.39
N TYR A 56 3.63 6.98 3.50
CA TYR A 56 4.56 7.96 2.93
C TYR A 56 5.24 7.48 1.63
N ARG A 57 4.91 6.27 1.15
CA ARG A 57 5.45 5.77 -0.10
C ARG A 57 4.67 6.34 -1.27
N ASP A 58 5.41 6.88 -2.22
CA ASP A 58 4.87 7.20 -3.53
C ASP A 58 4.75 5.90 -4.30
N VAL A 59 3.58 5.27 -4.22
CA VAL A 59 3.26 4.12 -5.07
C VAL A 59 2.90 4.66 -6.45
N ASN A 60 3.72 4.33 -7.45
CA ASN A 60 3.36 4.56 -8.83
C ASN A 60 2.33 3.49 -9.24
N PHE A 61 1.05 3.84 -9.11
CA PHE A 61 -0.05 2.91 -9.44
C PHE A 61 -0.02 2.46 -10.90
N ASP A 62 0.48 3.29 -11.81
CA ASP A 62 0.58 2.94 -13.23
C ASP A 62 1.60 1.81 -13.44
N GLU A 63 2.79 1.93 -12.83
CA GLU A 63 3.81 0.86 -12.85
C GLU A 63 3.30 -0.42 -12.19
N LEU A 64 2.59 -0.30 -11.06
CA LEU A 64 2.02 -1.46 -10.37
C LEU A 64 0.96 -2.16 -11.22
N ILE A 65 0.11 -1.40 -11.91
CA ILE A 65 -0.90 -1.95 -12.81
C ILE A 65 -0.23 -2.67 -13.99
N GLU A 66 0.81 -2.08 -14.60
CA GLU A 66 1.55 -2.72 -15.69
C GLU A 66 2.19 -4.04 -15.24
N GLU A 67 2.82 -4.07 -14.06
CA GLU A 67 3.45 -5.27 -13.53
C GLU A 67 2.42 -6.37 -13.24
N LEU A 68 1.29 -6.03 -12.62
CA LEU A 68 0.20 -6.96 -12.36
C LEU A 68 -0.41 -7.51 -13.65
N GLN A 69 -0.57 -6.69 -14.69
CA GLN A 69 -1.06 -7.13 -16.00
C GLN A 69 -0.08 -8.12 -16.65
N LYS A 70 1.23 -7.87 -16.53
CA LYS A 70 2.28 -8.77 -17.03
C LYS A 70 2.22 -10.13 -16.34
N GLN A 71 2.15 -10.14 -15.01
CA GLN A 71 2.02 -11.37 -14.21
C GLN A 71 0.75 -12.15 -14.61
N LEU A 72 -0.38 -11.47 -14.79
CA LEU A 72 -1.64 -12.11 -15.17
C LEU A 72 -1.57 -12.75 -16.56
N LYS A 73 -0.84 -12.12 -17.50
CA LYS A 73 -0.58 -12.70 -18.84
C LYS A 73 0.25 -13.98 -18.75
N GLU A 74 1.27 -14.00 -17.90
CA GLU A 74 2.11 -15.18 -17.68
C GLU A 74 1.32 -16.34 -17.07
N VAL A 75 0.49 -16.07 -16.05
CA VAL A 75 -0.40 -17.08 -15.43
C VAL A 75 -1.37 -17.69 -16.45
N LYS A 76 -1.96 -16.85 -17.32
CA LYS A 76 -2.84 -17.33 -18.40
C LYS A 76 -2.09 -18.27 -19.36
N LYS A 77 -0.84 -17.94 -19.72
CA LYS A 77 0.01 -18.78 -20.58
C LYS A 77 0.28 -20.13 -19.93
N MET A 78 0.69 -20.15 -18.65
CA MET A 78 0.93 -21.38 -17.90
C MET A 78 -0.32 -22.28 -17.83
N LYS A 79 -1.50 -21.69 -17.63
CA LYS A 79 -2.77 -22.42 -17.60
C LYS A 79 -3.07 -23.11 -18.94
N ILE A 80 -2.77 -22.46 -20.06
CA ILE A 80 -2.94 -23.04 -21.40
C ILE A 80 -1.96 -24.19 -21.61
N GLU A 81 -0.69 -23.98 -21.30
CA GLU A 81 0.35 -25.02 -21.42
C GLU A 81 0.01 -26.26 -20.59
N GLN A 82 -0.50 -26.08 -19.36
CA GLN A 82 -0.99 -27.19 -18.54
C GLN A 82 -2.14 -27.95 -19.18
N LYS A 83 -3.13 -27.25 -19.76
CA LYS A 83 -4.26 -27.90 -20.45
C LYS A 83 -3.78 -28.72 -21.64
N VAL A 84 -2.91 -28.17 -22.48
CA VAL A 84 -2.34 -28.87 -23.64
C VAL A 84 -1.58 -30.12 -23.19
N ARG A 85 -0.76 -30.04 -22.13
CA ARG A 85 -0.06 -31.20 -21.57
C ARG A 85 -1.02 -32.28 -21.08
N GLN A 86 -2.12 -31.89 -20.41
CA GLN A 86 -3.14 -32.84 -19.95
C GLN A 86 -3.87 -33.53 -21.11
N GLU A 87 -4.12 -32.84 -22.22
CA GLU A 87 -4.73 -33.45 -23.42
C GLU A 87 -3.77 -34.41 -24.11
N ILE A 88 -2.49 -34.06 -24.24
CA ILE A 88 -1.44 -34.95 -24.80
C ILE A 88 -1.28 -36.21 -23.96
N THR A 89 -1.36 -36.11 -22.62
CA THR A 89 -1.18 -37.26 -21.72
C THR A 89 -2.42 -38.17 -21.65
N LYS A 90 -3.59 -37.67 -22.09
CA LYS A 90 -4.84 -38.44 -22.17
C LYS A 90 -5.04 -39.14 -23.52
N ALA A 91 -4.36 -38.70 -24.57
CA ALA A 91 -4.33 -39.32 -25.89
C ALA A 91 -3.34 -40.48 -25.94
#